data_AF-A0A7X3SJE7-F1
#
_entry.id   AF-A0A7X3SJE7-F1
#
_cell.length_a   1.000
_cell.length_b   1.000
_cell.length_c   1.000
_cell.angle_alpha   90.00
_cell.angle_beta   90.00
_cell.angle_gamma   90.00
#
_symmetry.space_group_name_H-M   'P 1'
#
loop_
_entity.id
_entity.type
_entity.pdbx_description
1 polymer ?
#
loop_
_entity_poly.entity_id
_entity_poly.type
_entity_poly.pdbx_seq_one_letter_code
_entity_poly.pdbx_strand_id
1 'polypeptide(L)'
;MSIAVSIISAIIKSVVKCKVENELSNKLIGIAVDSVSEKGIRKINDFINNGKSKIENILSEEKMRSMDIQKDNIAYIVAEIKELLSYIEITDETFRQCKYDSLNLCSVLWNEYNKNKTYIECESDIKKSLLSVSEILIELLRESEGFVEEISIQISNTVDDTREEMRKEFNILKENFNKLDSYSQMILDILLKILVQNQISNIQKENRTQEYVDKWNANMFLNDFDEWDENDGVNVKLSDVYLDTHLPHFIYGNNKKKSTDLKKFLARYIETRSQNEMLLILGQPGIGKSTLITWITAHFIEKVDDILVYRFASD
;
A
#
# COMPACT_ATOMS: atom_id res chain seq x y z
N MET A 1 -38.36 -18.79 2.21
CA MET A 1 -39.20 -17.57 2.21
C MET A 1 -39.64 -17.37 3.65
N SER A 2 -39.37 -16.21 4.25
CA SER A 2 -39.82 -15.90 5.61
C SER A 2 -41.33 -15.97 5.73
N ILE A 3 -41.82 -16.08 6.97
CA ILE A 3 -43.26 -16.03 7.26
C ILE A 3 -43.79 -14.64 6.87
N ALA A 4 -43.04 -13.58 7.25
CA ALA A 4 -43.33 -12.20 6.92
C ALA A 4 -43.54 -11.98 5.40
N VAL A 5 -42.57 -12.38 4.57
CA VAL A 5 -42.66 -12.22 3.11
C VAL A 5 -43.75 -13.10 2.50
N SER A 6 -43.97 -14.29 3.06
CA SER A 6 -45.06 -15.17 2.61
C SER A 6 -46.44 -14.52 2.83
N ILE A 7 -46.63 -13.85 3.97
CA ILE A 7 -47.85 -13.07 4.27
C ILE A 7 -48.00 -11.90 3.30
N ILE A 8 -46.93 -11.15 3.01
CA ILE A 8 -46.98 -10.06 2.03
C ILE A 8 -47.34 -10.57 0.62
N SER A 9 -46.74 -11.69 0.20
CA SER A 9 -47.07 -12.33 -1.09
C SER A 9 -48.53 -12.73 -1.16
N ALA A 10 -49.11 -13.22 -0.05
CA ALA A 10 -50.52 -13.52 0.07
C ALA A 10 -51.41 -12.26 -0.06
N ILE A 11 -51.03 -11.16 0.58
CA ILE A 11 -51.72 -9.87 0.48
C ILE A 11 -51.74 -9.39 -0.97
N ILE A 12 -50.60 -9.36 -1.65
CA ILE A 12 -50.50 -8.92 -3.05
C ILE A 12 -51.42 -9.75 -3.96
N LYS A 13 -51.40 -11.07 -3.81
CA LYS A 13 -52.25 -11.98 -4.61
C LYS A 13 -53.74 -11.79 -4.33
N SER A 14 -54.09 -11.42 -3.09
CA SER A 14 -55.47 -11.18 -2.67
C SER A 14 -56.09 -9.90 -3.26
N VAL A 15 -55.26 -8.91 -3.60
CA VAL A 15 -55.66 -7.63 -4.24
C VAL A 15 -56.00 -7.86 -5.73
N VAL A 16 -55.32 -8.82 -6.37
CA VAL A 16 -55.47 -9.08 -7.81
C VAL A 16 -56.57 -10.10 -8.11
N LYS A 17 -56.70 -11.17 -7.33
CA LYS A 17 -57.74 -12.19 -7.54
C LYS A 17 -58.99 -11.87 -6.69
N CYS A 18 -60.18 -11.83 -7.31
CA CYS A 18 -61.45 -11.64 -6.57
C CYS A 18 -62.00 -12.92 -5.90
N LYS A 19 -61.48 -14.11 -6.25
CA LYS A 19 -61.86 -15.41 -5.65
C LYS A 19 -60.62 -16.05 -5.03
N VAL A 20 -60.40 -15.81 -3.74
CA VAL A 20 -59.16 -16.25 -3.08
C VAL A 20 -59.39 -17.04 -1.80
N GLU A 21 -60.62 -17.45 -1.48
CA GLU A 21 -60.87 -18.16 -0.22
C GLU A 21 -60.25 -19.58 -0.20
N ASN A 22 -60.24 -20.30 -1.33
CA ASN A 22 -59.78 -21.70 -1.35
C ASN A 22 -58.28 -21.86 -1.66
N GLU A 23 -57.68 -20.98 -2.48
CA GLU A 23 -56.26 -21.08 -2.87
C GLU A 23 -55.32 -20.46 -1.81
N LEU A 24 -55.72 -19.34 -1.16
CA LEU A 24 -54.98 -18.81 0.00
C LEU A 24 -55.07 -19.74 1.19
N SER A 25 -56.23 -20.35 1.48
CA SER A 25 -56.35 -21.32 2.57
C SER A 25 -55.34 -22.46 2.42
N ASN A 26 -55.19 -23.04 1.23
CA ASN A 26 -54.22 -24.12 1.01
C ASN A 26 -52.76 -23.66 1.12
N LYS A 27 -52.46 -22.42 0.71
CA LYS A 27 -51.11 -21.85 0.82
C LYS A 27 -50.76 -21.43 2.25
N LEU A 28 -51.75 -20.96 3.01
CA LEU A 28 -51.65 -20.63 4.44
C LEU A 28 -51.60 -21.89 5.31
N ILE A 29 -52.33 -22.95 4.94
CA ILE A 29 -52.19 -24.27 5.57
C ILE A 29 -50.76 -24.77 5.41
N GLY A 30 -50.14 -24.60 4.22
CA GLY A 30 -48.72 -24.92 4.01
C GLY A 30 -47.73 -24.07 4.84
N ILE A 31 -48.10 -22.84 5.20
CA ILE A 31 -47.30 -21.96 6.10
C ILE A 31 -47.49 -22.36 7.58
N ALA A 32 -48.63 -22.96 7.93
CA ALA A 32 -49.08 -23.16 9.31
C ALA A 32 -48.87 -24.58 9.88
N VAL A 33 -48.41 -25.56 9.09
CA VAL A 33 -48.39 -26.99 9.50
C VAL A 33 -47.57 -27.26 10.76
N ASP A 34 -46.54 -26.46 11.08
CA ASP A 34 -45.64 -26.81 12.19
C ASP A 34 -45.85 -26.05 13.51
N SER A 35 -46.74 -25.06 13.64
CA SER A 35 -46.81 -24.29 14.90
C SER A 35 -48.06 -23.47 15.25
N VAL A 36 -49.08 -23.33 14.38
CA VAL A 36 -50.11 -22.27 14.58
C VAL A 36 -51.49 -22.83 14.95
N SER A 37 -51.99 -22.46 16.14
CA SER A 37 -53.36 -22.77 16.59
C SER A 37 -54.44 -22.12 15.69
N GLU A 38 -55.69 -22.62 15.73
CA GLU A 38 -56.84 -21.99 15.02
C GLU A 38 -56.97 -20.48 15.29
N LYS A 39 -56.60 -20.04 16.50
CA LYS A 39 -56.58 -18.62 16.89
C LYS A 39 -55.51 -17.82 16.15
N GLY A 40 -54.37 -18.42 15.82
CA GLY A 40 -53.32 -17.80 15.02
C GLY A 40 -53.70 -17.71 13.54
N ILE A 41 -54.35 -18.73 12.97
CA ILE A 41 -54.84 -18.71 11.59
C ILE A 41 -55.83 -17.55 11.38
N ARG A 42 -56.76 -17.33 12.31
CA ARG A 42 -57.69 -16.19 12.24
C ARG A 42 -56.96 -14.84 12.22
N LYS A 43 -55.97 -14.64 13.10
CA LYS A 43 -55.19 -13.40 13.13
C LYS A 43 -54.43 -13.15 11.83
N ILE A 44 -53.84 -14.19 11.23
CA ILE A 44 -53.14 -14.08 9.94
C ILE A 44 -54.14 -13.68 8.84
N ASN A 45 -55.32 -14.29 8.79
CA ASN A 45 -56.36 -13.92 7.83
C ASN A 45 -56.84 -12.48 8.03
N ASP A 46 -57.06 -12.05 9.27
CA ASP A 46 -57.45 -10.67 9.59
C ASP A 46 -56.36 -9.69 9.13
N PHE A 47 -55.09 -10.02 9.35
CA PHE A 47 -53.96 -9.22 8.87
C PHE A 47 -53.90 -9.15 7.35
N ILE A 48 -54.10 -10.27 6.65
CA ILE A 48 -54.10 -10.31 5.18
C ILE A 48 -55.25 -9.46 4.62
N ASN A 49 -56.45 -9.59 5.20
CA ASN A 49 -57.62 -8.81 4.79
C ASN A 49 -57.43 -7.32 5.06
N ASN A 50 -56.80 -6.95 6.18
CA ASN A 50 -56.43 -5.57 6.48
C ASN A 50 -55.36 -5.03 5.51
N GLY A 51 -54.34 -5.82 5.20
CA GLY A 51 -53.32 -5.44 4.21
C GLY A 51 -53.93 -5.26 2.81
N LYS A 52 -54.83 -6.17 2.42
CA LYS A 52 -55.60 -6.07 1.18
C LYS A 52 -56.38 -4.76 1.13
N SER A 53 -57.15 -4.45 2.17
CA SER A 53 -57.96 -3.23 2.20
C SER A 53 -57.10 -1.96 2.19
N LYS A 54 -55.94 -1.94 2.84
CA LYS A 54 -54.96 -0.84 2.76
C LYS A 54 -54.50 -0.60 1.31
N ILE A 55 -54.16 -1.66 0.56
CA ILE A 55 -53.75 -1.53 -0.85
C ILE A 55 -54.92 -1.15 -1.75
N GLU A 56 -56.09 -1.76 -1.58
CA GLU A 56 -57.30 -1.41 -2.33
C GLU A 56 -57.71 0.05 -2.10
N ASN A 57 -57.52 0.57 -0.89
CA ASN A 57 -57.73 1.97 -0.57
C ASN A 57 -56.78 2.89 -1.33
N ILE A 58 -55.49 2.54 -1.46
CA ILE A 58 -54.56 3.29 -2.33
C ILE A 58 -55.06 3.33 -3.77
N LEU A 59 -55.55 2.20 -4.27
CA LEU A 59 -56.07 2.04 -5.62
C LEU A 59 -57.50 2.58 -5.79
N SER A 60 -58.08 3.21 -4.77
CA SER A 60 -59.41 3.83 -4.84
C SER A 60 -59.36 5.17 -5.56
N GLU A 61 -60.48 5.55 -6.19
CA GLU A 61 -60.59 6.83 -6.88
C GLU A 61 -60.34 8.03 -5.95
N GLU A 62 -60.83 7.95 -4.71
CA GLU A 62 -60.65 9.00 -3.70
C GLU A 62 -59.17 9.20 -3.37
N LYS A 63 -58.45 8.12 -3.08
CA LYS A 63 -57.05 8.21 -2.70
C LYS A 63 -56.17 8.62 -3.89
N MET A 64 -56.45 8.09 -5.09
CA MET A 64 -55.75 8.47 -6.32
C MET A 64 -55.87 9.97 -6.61
N ARG A 65 -57.07 10.55 -6.45
CA ARG A 65 -57.26 12.00 -6.59
C ARG A 65 -56.49 12.79 -5.53
N SER A 66 -56.38 12.29 -4.30
CA SER A 66 -55.57 12.94 -3.26
C SER A 66 -54.06 12.94 -3.57
N MET A 67 -53.61 12.07 -4.48
CA MET A 67 -52.23 12.02 -5.00
C MET A 67 -52.02 12.89 -6.26
N ASP A 68 -53.01 13.75 -6.57
CA ASP A 68 -53.01 14.64 -7.74
C ASP A 68 -52.96 13.87 -9.07
N ILE A 69 -53.72 12.77 -9.14
CA ILE A 69 -53.90 11.96 -10.36
C ILE A 69 -55.22 12.35 -11.02
N GLN A 70 -55.17 12.63 -12.32
CA GLN A 70 -56.34 13.02 -13.10
C GLN A 70 -57.36 11.89 -13.17
N LYS A 71 -58.64 12.21 -12.97
CA LYS A 71 -59.75 11.25 -12.91
C LYS A 71 -59.76 10.29 -14.10
N ASP A 72 -59.54 10.81 -15.30
CA ASP A 72 -59.64 10.06 -16.54
C ASP A 72 -58.54 8.99 -16.67
N ASN A 73 -57.42 9.16 -15.95
CA ASN A 73 -56.28 8.24 -15.97
C ASN A 73 -56.37 7.16 -14.88
N ILE A 74 -57.24 7.32 -13.87
CA ILE A 74 -57.27 6.45 -12.68
C ILE A 74 -57.55 5.00 -13.04
N ALA A 75 -58.56 4.75 -13.88
CA ALA A 75 -58.94 3.38 -14.25
C ALA A 75 -57.79 2.66 -14.98
N TYR A 76 -57.06 3.38 -15.83
CA TYR A 76 -55.88 2.88 -16.54
C TYR A 76 -54.74 2.56 -15.56
N ILE A 77 -54.39 3.50 -14.69
CA ILE A 77 -53.31 3.34 -13.71
C ILE A 77 -53.58 2.15 -12.76
N VAL A 78 -54.82 2.02 -12.27
CA VAL A 78 -55.21 0.91 -11.40
C VAL A 78 -55.09 -0.44 -12.11
N ALA A 79 -55.46 -0.51 -13.39
CA ALA A 79 -55.32 -1.74 -14.18
C ALA A 79 -53.84 -2.12 -14.33
N GLU A 80 -52.99 -1.15 -14.68
CA GLU A 80 -51.54 -1.34 -14.85
C GLU A 80 -50.85 -1.82 -13.57
N ILE A 81 -51.19 -1.23 -12.41
CA ILE A 81 -50.63 -1.66 -11.11
C ILE A 81 -51.11 -3.07 -10.76
N LYS A 82 -52.40 -3.36 -10.93
CA LYS A 82 -52.93 -4.71 -10.67
C LYS A 82 -52.33 -5.76 -11.59
N GLU A 83 -52.05 -5.41 -12.83
CA GLU A 83 -51.34 -6.27 -13.78
C GLU A 83 -49.93 -6.58 -13.28
N LEU A 84 -49.13 -5.57 -12.90
CA LEU A 84 -47.81 -5.77 -12.30
C LEU A 84 -47.87 -6.70 -11.07
N LEU A 85 -48.79 -6.41 -10.15
CA LEU A 85 -48.96 -7.18 -8.92
C LEU A 85 -49.40 -8.64 -9.17
N SER A 86 -49.95 -8.95 -10.35
CA SER A 86 -50.42 -10.29 -10.70
C SER A 86 -49.28 -11.27 -10.95
N TYR A 87 -48.15 -10.79 -11.48
CA TYR A 87 -47.02 -11.62 -11.89
C TYR A 87 -45.75 -11.36 -11.08
N ILE A 88 -45.63 -10.23 -10.37
CA ILE A 88 -44.42 -9.94 -9.61
C ILE A 88 -44.19 -10.94 -8.47
N GLU A 89 -42.95 -11.39 -8.36
CA GLU A 89 -42.51 -12.25 -7.27
C GLU A 89 -41.65 -11.44 -6.30
N ILE A 90 -42.20 -11.15 -5.11
CA ILE A 90 -41.47 -10.49 -4.03
C ILE A 90 -40.97 -11.55 -3.06
N THR A 91 -39.67 -11.58 -2.85
CA THR A 91 -38.96 -12.55 -2.00
C THR A 91 -38.22 -11.86 -0.86
N ASP A 92 -37.67 -12.63 0.09
CA ASP A 92 -36.78 -12.09 1.13
C ASP A 92 -35.62 -11.31 0.53
N GLU A 93 -35.05 -11.85 -0.55
CA GLU A 93 -33.94 -11.24 -1.26
C GLU A 93 -34.34 -9.90 -1.86
N THR A 94 -35.55 -9.78 -2.41
CA THR A 94 -36.10 -8.52 -2.92
C THR A 94 -36.11 -7.44 -1.84
N PHE A 95 -36.59 -7.78 -0.64
CA PHE A 95 -36.65 -6.83 0.48
C PHE A 95 -35.26 -6.51 1.06
N ARG A 96 -34.35 -7.48 1.10
CA ARG A 96 -32.95 -7.26 1.50
C ARG A 96 -32.24 -6.32 0.55
N GLN A 97 -32.35 -6.55 -0.75
CA GLN A 97 -31.75 -5.70 -1.78
C GLN A 97 -32.31 -4.27 -1.73
N CYS A 98 -33.60 -4.12 -1.43
CA CYS A 98 -34.21 -2.81 -1.25
C CYS A 98 -33.97 -2.21 0.15
N LYS A 99 -33.23 -2.90 1.02
CA LYS A 99 -32.92 -2.48 2.40
C LYS A 99 -34.15 -2.14 3.23
N TYR A 100 -35.27 -2.82 2.97
CA TYR A 100 -36.54 -2.58 3.66
C TYR A 100 -36.99 -1.10 3.57
N ASP A 101 -36.65 -0.44 2.47
CA ASP A 101 -36.96 0.95 2.17
C ASP A 101 -37.94 1.05 1.00
N SER A 102 -38.92 1.95 1.11
CA SER A 102 -40.02 2.08 0.16
C SER A 102 -39.61 2.69 -1.18
N LEU A 103 -38.64 3.62 -1.19
CA LEU A 103 -38.13 4.23 -2.42
C LEU A 103 -37.35 3.20 -3.25
N ASN A 104 -36.54 2.39 -2.58
CA ASN A 104 -35.81 1.31 -3.23
C ASN A 104 -36.77 0.22 -3.72
N LEU A 105 -37.80 -0.14 -2.95
CA LEU A 105 -38.82 -1.10 -3.40
C LEU A 105 -39.58 -0.57 -4.61
N CYS A 106 -39.97 0.72 -4.60
CA CYS A 106 -40.61 1.36 -5.74
C CYS A 106 -39.73 1.30 -6.99
N SER A 107 -38.41 1.47 -6.83
CA SER A 107 -37.45 1.36 -7.95
C SER A 107 -37.41 -0.06 -8.52
N VAL A 108 -37.47 -1.09 -7.67
CA VAL A 108 -37.56 -2.49 -8.10
C VAL A 108 -38.87 -2.75 -8.85
N LEU A 109 -40.01 -2.33 -8.30
CA LEU A 109 -41.32 -2.48 -8.93
C LEU A 109 -41.37 -1.77 -10.30
N TRP A 110 -40.83 -0.55 -10.37
CA TRP A 110 -40.75 0.24 -11.59
C TRP A 110 -39.89 -0.44 -12.66
N ASN A 111 -38.74 -0.99 -12.27
CA ASN A 111 -37.85 -1.68 -13.21
C ASN A 111 -38.51 -2.93 -13.80
N GLU A 112 -39.25 -3.70 -13.00
CA GLU A 112 -40.01 -4.84 -13.52
C GLU A 112 -41.17 -4.40 -14.42
N TYR A 113 -41.90 -3.35 -14.03
CA TYR A 113 -42.97 -2.78 -14.85
C TYR A 113 -42.49 -2.29 -16.22
N ASN A 114 -41.34 -1.61 -16.25
CA ASN A 114 -40.78 -0.97 -17.45
C ASN A 114 -39.99 -1.93 -18.35
N LYS A 115 -39.69 -3.16 -17.90
CA LYS A 115 -38.72 -4.08 -18.51
C LYS A 115 -38.93 -4.35 -20.01
N ASN A 116 -40.18 -4.25 -20.49
CA ASN A 116 -40.54 -4.52 -21.88
C ASN A 116 -41.39 -3.41 -22.53
N LYS A 117 -41.39 -2.19 -21.96
CA LYS A 117 -42.21 -1.07 -22.47
C LYS A 117 -41.34 -0.05 -23.20
N THR A 118 -41.76 0.33 -24.40
CA THR A 118 -41.08 1.37 -25.21
C THR A 118 -41.64 2.77 -24.95
N TYR A 119 -42.90 2.85 -24.51
CA TYR A 119 -43.58 4.07 -24.11
C TYR A 119 -44.56 3.74 -22.98
N ILE A 120 -44.64 4.61 -21.98
CA ILE A 120 -45.51 4.44 -20.83
C ILE A 120 -46.39 5.68 -20.70
N GLU A 121 -47.69 5.50 -20.93
CA GLU A 121 -48.67 6.54 -20.67
C GLU A 121 -48.83 6.74 -19.16
N CYS A 122 -49.01 7.98 -18.71
CA CYS A 122 -49.13 8.32 -17.28
C CYS A 122 -47.94 7.88 -16.41
N GLU A 123 -46.72 7.81 -16.97
CA GLU A 123 -45.51 7.35 -16.26
C GLU A 123 -45.34 7.97 -14.86
N SER A 124 -45.50 9.29 -14.72
CA SER A 124 -45.34 9.97 -13.44
C SER A 124 -46.37 9.53 -12.40
N ASP A 125 -47.63 9.35 -12.80
CA ASP A 125 -48.72 8.95 -11.91
C ASP A 125 -48.66 7.45 -11.55
N ILE A 126 -48.15 6.61 -12.47
CA ILE A 126 -47.84 5.21 -12.17
C ILE A 126 -46.73 5.14 -11.13
N LYS A 127 -45.64 5.91 -11.27
CA LYS A 127 -44.56 5.94 -10.26
C LYS A 127 -45.05 6.39 -8.89
N LYS A 128 -45.88 7.45 -8.81
CA LYS A 128 -46.49 7.89 -7.53
C LYS A 128 -47.32 6.78 -6.88
N SER A 129 -48.09 6.07 -7.68
CA SER A 129 -48.95 5.00 -7.20
C SER A 129 -48.14 3.78 -6.74
N LEU A 130 -47.10 3.40 -7.48
CA LEU A 130 -46.15 2.35 -7.08
C LEU A 130 -45.41 2.71 -5.79
N LEU A 131 -45.01 3.97 -5.61
CA LEU A 131 -44.41 4.43 -4.36
C LEU A 131 -45.37 4.24 -3.18
N SER A 132 -46.63 4.67 -3.34
CA SER A 132 -47.64 4.51 -2.29
C SER A 132 -47.91 3.04 -1.95
N VAL A 133 -47.95 2.16 -2.96
CA VAL A 133 -48.05 0.71 -2.74
C VAL A 133 -46.81 0.19 -2.01
N SER A 134 -45.61 0.66 -2.38
CA SER A 134 -44.35 0.24 -1.77
C SER A 134 -44.27 0.63 -0.29
N GLU A 135 -44.74 1.82 0.06
CA GLU A 135 -44.82 2.29 1.45
C GLU A 135 -45.69 1.36 2.30
N ILE A 136 -46.89 1.01 1.81
CA ILE A 136 -47.78 0.07 2.52
C ILE A 136 -47.19 -1.33 2.61
N LEU A 137 -46.53 -1.82 1.56
CA LEU A 137 -45.89 -3.15 1.62
C LEU A 137 -44.76 -3.19 2.67
N ILE A 138 -43.95 -2.13 2.76
CA ILE A 138 -42.90 -2.02 3.78
C ILE A 138 -43.48 -1.88 5.18
N GLU A 139 -44.54 -1.09 5.35
CA GLU A 139 -45.25 -0.95 6.63
C GLU A 139 -45.81 -2.31 7.08
N LEU A 140 -46.55 -3.00 6.22
CA LEU A 140 -47.09 -4.32 6.51
C LEU A 140 -46.00 -5.34 6.82
N LEU A 141 -44.86 -5.29 6.13
CA LEU A 141 -43.74 -6.19 6.41
C LEU A 141 -43.18 -5.93 7.82
N ARG A 142 -43.04 -4.67 8.23
CA ARG A 142 -42.57 -4.30 9.57
C ARG A 142 -43.56 -4.65 10.68
N GLU A 143 -44.86 -4.58 10.37
CA GLU A 143 -45.95 -4.98 11.28
C GLU A 143 -46.12 -6.51 11.37
N SER A 144 -45.56 -7.27 10.43
CA SER A 144 -45.73 -8.71 10.38
C SER A 144 -45.04 -9.44 11.53
N GLU A 145 -45.69 -10.50 12.00
CA GLU A 145 -45.15 -11.35 13.06
C GLU A 145 -43.88 -12.06 12.56
N GLY A 146 -42.83 -12.05 13.40
CA GLY A 146 -41.53 -12.65 13.07
C GLY A 146 -40.52 -11.70 12.42
N PHE A 147 -40.93 -10.54 11.88
CA PHE A 147 -40.00 -9.62 11.19
C PHE A 147 -38.78 -9.22 12.04
N VAL A 148 -39.00 -8.75 13.27
CA VAL A 148 -37.91 -8.31 14.15
C VAL A 148 -36.96 -9.46 14.50
N GLU A 149 -37.49 -10.64 14.78
CA GLU A 149 -36.71 -11.82 15.12
C GLU A 149 -35.87 -12.28 13.93
N GLU A 150 -36.46 -12.34 12.74
CA GLU A 150 -35.77 -12.71 11.50
C GLU A 150 -34.65 -11.71 11.15
N ILE A 151 -34.90 -10.40 11.26
CA ILE A 151 -33.87 -9.37 11.05
C ILE A 151 -32.76 -9.49 12.10
N SER A 152 -33.11 -9.78 13.35
CA SER A 152 -32.13 -9.95 14.43
C SER A 152 -31.21 -11.14 14.16
N ILE A 153 -31.77 -12.28 13.73
CA ILE A 153 -30.99 -13.46 13.32
C ILE A 153 -30.06 -13.12 12.16
N GLN A 154 -30.55 -12.39 11.15
CA GLN A 154 -29.75 -11.97 10.01
C GLN A 154 -28.58 -11.07 10.42
N ILE A 155 -28.84 -10.05 11.25
CA ILE A 155 -27.80 -9.17 11.77
C ILE A 155 -26.77 -9.98 12.56
N SER A 156 -27.21 -10.89 13.43
CA SER A 156 -26.31 -11.73 14.22
C SER A 156 -25.39 -12.56 13.33
N ASN A 157 -25.96 -13.26 12.32
CA ASN A 157 -25.18 -14.07 11.40
C ASN A 157 -24.17 -13.22 10.61
N THR A 158 -24.59 -12.06 10.09
CA THR A 158 -23.68 -11.16 9.35
C THR A 158 -22.56 -10.62 10.25
N VAL A 159 -22.84 -10.31 11.52
CA VAL A 159 -21.83 -9.88 12.48
C VAL A 159 -20.83 -11.00 12.76
N ASP A 160 -21.31 -12.24 12.94
CA ASP A 160 -20.45 -13.40 13.17
C ASP A 160 -19.56 -13.70 11.94
N ASP A 161 -20.12 -13.67 10.74
CA ASP A 161 -19.39 -13.84 9.48
C ASP A 161 -18.29 -12.77 9.33
N THR A 162 -18.65 -11.50 9.54
CA THR A 162 -17.69 -10.38 9.47
C THR A 162 -16.58 -10.55 10.51
N ARG A 163 -16.93 -11.00 11.72
CA ARG A 163 -15.95 -11.25 12.78
C ARG A 163 -15.00 -12.41 12.42
N GLU A 164 -15.49 -13.45 11.76
CA GLU A 164 -14.66 -14.56 11.29
C GLU A 164 -13.66 -14.08 10.22
N GLU A 165 -14.13 -13.30 9.24
CA GLU A 165 -13.26 -12.71 8.20
C GLU A 165 -12.19 -11.80 8.82
N MET A 166 -12.57 -10.89 9.72
CA MET A 166 -11.60 -10.03 10.42
C MET A 166 -10.55 -10.85 11.17
N ARG A 167 -10.94 -11.97 11.79
CA ARG A 167 -10.00 -12.85 12.50
C ARG A 167 -9.01 -13.52 11.56
N LYS A 168 -9.43 -13.92 10.36
CA LYS A 168 -8.54 -14.48 9.31
C LYS A 168 -7.51 -13.43 8.88
N GLU A 169 -7.96 -12.23 8.54
CA GLU A 169 -7.08 -11.11 8.15
C GLU A 169 -6.09 -10.75 9.26
N PHE A 170 -6.55 -10.68 10.51
CA PHE A 170 -5.67 -10.41 11.65
C PHE A 170 -4.58 -11.47 11.85
N ASN A 171 -4.90 -12.74 11.63
CA ASN A 171 -3.92 -13.82 11.72
C ASN A 171 -2.85 -13.72 10.61
N ILE A 172 -3.26 -13.42 9.37
CA ILE A 172 -2.33 -13.19 8.25
C ILE A 172 -1.40 -12.02 8.58
N LEU A 173 -1.96 -10.92 9.07
CA LEU A 173 -1.19 -9.74 9.47
C LEU A 173 -0.17 -10.08 10.57
N LYS A 174 -0.59 -10.82 11.60
CA LYS A 174 0.28 -11.28 12.68
C LYS A 174 1.44 -12.15 12.17
N GLU A 175 1.18 -13.08 11.25
CA GLU A 175 2.23 -13.90 10.65
C GLU A 175 3.23 -13.06 9.85
N ASN A 176 2.75 -12.07 9.10
CA ASN A 176 3.60 -11.15 8.34
C ASN A 176 4.50 -10.30 9.25
N PHE A 177 3.96 -9.81 10.37
CA PHE A 177 4.76 -9.09 11.37
C PHE A 177 5.85 -9.98 11.98
N ASN A 178 5.54 -11.23 12.31
CA ASN A 178 6.53 -12.17 12.83
C ASN A 178 7.66 -12.43 11.83
N LYS A 179 7.32 -12.55 10.53
CA LYS A 179 8.33 -12.69 9.46
C LYS A 179 9.20 -11.43 9.35
N LEU A 180 8.60 -10.25 9.41
CA LEU A 180 9.32 -8.98 9.37
C LEU A 180 10.30 -8.84 10.53
N ASP A 181 9.89 -9.22 11.74
CA ASP A 181 10.76 -9.22 12.92
C ASP A 181 11.94 -10.17 12.73
N SER A 182 11.69 -11.38 12.24
CA SER A 182 12.74 -12.35 11.90
C SER A 182 13.72 -11.81 10.86
N TYR A 183 13.24 -11.18 9.78
CA TYR A 183 14.12 -10.55 8.79
C TYR A 183 14.92 -9.38 9.37
N SER A 184 14.32 -8.58 10.24
CA SER A 184 15.00 -7.48 10.92
C SER A 184 16.15 -7.99 11.78
N GLN A 185 15.92 -9.07 12.53
CA GLN A 185 16.97 -9.73 13.32
C GLN A 185 18.09 -10.30 12.43
N MET A 186 17.76 -10.92 11.29
CA MET A 186 18.77 -11.41 10.34
C MET A 186 19.63 -10.27 9.77
N ILE A 187 19.02 -9.14 9.41
CA ILE A 187 19.74 -7.97 8.91
C ILE A 187 20.69 -7.43 9.97
N LEU A 188 20.24 -7.33 11.23
CA LEU A 188 21.09 -6.90 12.34
C LEU A 188 22.31 -7.81 12.51
N ASP A 189 22.12 -9.12 12.41
CA ASP A 189 23.22 -10.10 12.53
C ASP A 189 24.22 -10.00 11.36
N ILE A 190 23.74 -9.75 10.15
CA ILE A 190 24.60 -9.49 8.98
C ILE A 190 25.40 -8.19 9.16
N LEU A 191 24.74 -7.10 9.57
CA LEU A 191 25.39 -5.81 9.81
C LEU A 191 26.47 -5.92 10.88
N LEU A 192 26.23 -6.68 11.94
CA LEU A 192 27.21 -6.95 12.98
C LEU A 192 28.45 -7.67 12.42
N LYS A 193 28.24 -8.70 11.58
CA LYS A 193 29.35 -9.42 10.92
C LYS A 193 30.17 -8.53 10.00
N ILE A 194 29.53 -7.65 9.23
CA ILE A 194 30.22 -6.68 8.36
C ILE A 194 31.04 -5.70 9.19
N LEU A 195 30.49 -5.18 10.29
CA LEU A 195 31.23 -4.27 11.19
C LEU A 195 32.50 -4.94 11.75
N VAL A 196 32.39 -6.18 12.21
CA VAL A 196 33.54 -6.95 12.72
C VAL A 196 34.58 -7.16 11.60
N GLN A 197 34.17 -7.55 10.40
CA GLN A 197 35.08 -7.72 9.26
C GLN A 197 35.79 -6.41 8.87
N ASN A 198 35.08 -5.27 8.89
CA ASN A 198 35.67 -3.97 8.57
C ASN A 198 36.65 -3.48 9.63
N GLN A 199 36.44 -3.82 10.90
CA GLN A 199 37.44 -3.57 11.94
C GLN A 199 38.71 -4.40 11.72
N ILE A 200 38.57 -5.66 11.25
CA ILE A 200 39.70 -6.55 10.97
C ILE A 200 40.44 -6.15 9.68
N SER A 201 39.75 -5.63 8.66
CA SER A 201 40.37 -5.20 7.39
C SER A 201 41.07 -3.84 7.47
N ASN A 202 40.85 -3.06 8.53
CA ASN A 202 41.64 -1.88 8.88
C ASN A 202 43.02 -2.24 9.47
N ILE A 203 43.68 -3.28 8.93
CA ILE A 203 45.13 -3.40 9.04
C ILE A 203 45.69 -2.18 8.29
N GLN A 204 46.16 -1.21 9.06
CA GLN A 204 46.73 0.06 8.63
C GLN A 204 47.71 -0.17 7.47
N LYS A 205 47.51 0.52 6.34
CA LYS A 205 48.63 0.75 5.42
C LYS A 205 49.64 1.60 6.18
N GLU A 206 50.78 1.00 6.53
CA GLU A 206 51.81 1.71 7.29
C GLU A 206 52.27 2.94 6.53
N ASN A 207 52.26 4.08 7.20
CA ASN A 207 52.83 5.32 6.69
C ASN A 207 54.35 5.15 6.64
N ARG A 208 54.94 5.20 5.45
CA ARG A 208 56.39 4.98 5.25
C ARG A 208 57.20 6.26 5.30
N THR A 209 56.60 7.41 5.65
CA THR A 209 57.30 8.70 5.64
C THR A 209 58.60 8.67 6.44
N GLN A 210 58.60 8.09 7.66
CA GLN A 210 59.80 8.01 8.49
C GLN A 210 60.94 7.24 7.81
N GLU A 211 60.64 6.13 7.13
CA GLU A 211 61.63 5.35 6.39
C GLU A 211 62.37 6.21 5.34
N TYR A 212 61.67 7.13 4.67
CA TYR A 212 62.28 8.01 3.69
C TYR A 212 63.07 9.15 4.34
N VAL A 213 62.62 9.68 5.48
CA VAL A 213 63.35 10.69 6.27
C VAL A 213 64.71 10.14 6.70
N ASP A 214 64.72 8.94 7.29
CA ASP A 214 65.93 8.33 7.84
C ASP A 214 66.99 8.06 6.75
N LYS A 215 66.55 7.75 5.53
CA LYS A 215 67.44 7.48 4.38
C LYS A 215 68.17 8.71 3.85
N TRP A 216 67.74 9.93 4.17
CA TRP A 216 68.37 11.13 3.61
C TRP A 216 69.82 11.32 4.05
N ASN A 217 70.10 11.00 5.31
CA ASN A 217 71.44 11.12 5.90
C ASN A 217 72.16 9.77 6.02
N ALA A 218 71.55 8.69 5.51
CA ALA A 218 72.17 7.38 5.44
C ALA A 218 73.24 7.34 4.33
N ASN A 219 74.22 6.47 4.52
CA ASN A 219 75.22 6.18 3.50
C ASN A 219 74.55 5.52 2.28
N MET A 220 75.04 5.84 1.09
CA MET A 220 74.62 5.18 -0.13
C MET A 220 75.03 3.71 -0.08
N PHE A 221 74.18 2.81 -0.58
CA PHE A 221 74.36 1.34 -0.48
C PHE A 221 75.75 0.81 -0.89
N LEU A 222 76.43 1.45 -1.85
CA LEU A 222 77.75 1.03 -2.32
C LEU A 222 78.92 1.76 -1.62
N ASN A 223 78.63 2.68 -0.70
CA ASN A 223 79.58 3.48 0.05
C ASN A 223 79.22 3.47 1.54
N ASP A 224 78.86 2.29 2.05
CA ASP A 224 78.59 2.02 3.46
C ASP A 224 79.58 0.94 3.91
N PHE A 225 80.84 1.35 4.10
CA PHE A 225 81.96 0.44 4.41
C PHE A 225 81.93 0.06 5.89
N ASP A 226 82.24 -1.21 6.17
CA ASP A 226 82.31 -1.79 7.53
C ASP A 226 83.72 -1.60 8.11
N GLU A 227 83.85 -1.69 9.44
CA GLU A 227 85.11 -1.61 10.20
C GLU A 227 86.14 -2.69 9.78
N TRP A 228 85.71 -3.71 9.03
CA TRP A 228 86.53 -4.81 8.53
C TRP A 228 86.99 -4.63 7.07
N ASP A 229 86.58 -3.56 6.39
CA ASP A 229 86.99 -3.28 5.01
C ASP A 229 88.42 -2.74 4.97
N GLU A 230 89.40 -3.63 4.74
CA GLU A 230 90.84 -3.28 4.70
C GLU A 230 91.23 -2.29 3.57
N ASN A 231 90.34 -2.05 2.59
CA ASN A 231 90.48 -1.04 1.54
C ASN A 231 89.23 -0.14 1.51
N ASP A 232 88.88 0.44 2.66
CA ASP A 232 87.69 1.29 2.80
C ASP A 232 87.75 2.52 1.89
N GLY A 233 86.62 2.82 1.26
CA GLY A 233 86.40 4.08 0.56
C GLY A 233 85.85 5.17 1.50
N VAL A 234 85.51 6.32 0.94
CA VAL A 234 84.84 7.37 1.72
C VAL A 234 83.35 7.07 1.75
N ASN A 235 82.75 7.01 2.95
CA ASN A 235 81.30 6.93 3.11
C ASN A 235 80.62 8.19 2.54
N VAL A 236 79.64 8.01 1.66
CA VAL A 236 78.94 9.10 0.98
C VAL A 236 77.46 9.05 1.31
N LYS A 237 76.91 10.15 1.86
CA LYS A 237 75.49 10.22 2.18
C LYS A 237 74.67 10.56 0.96
N LEU A 238 73.39 10.18 0.97
CA LEU A 238 72.48 10.58 -0.10
C LEU A 238 72.36 12.11 -0.23
N SER A 239 72.37 12.82 0.89
CA SER A 239 72.35 14.29 0.96
C SER A 239 73.58 14.96 0.32
N ASP A 240 74.72 14.26 0.24
CA ASP A 240 75.94 14.80 -0.38
C ASP A 240 75.89 14.73 -1.93
N VAL A 241 75.07 13.84 -2.49
CA VAL A 241 75.04 13.55 -3.93
C VAL A 241 73.81 14.13 -4.61
N TYR A 242 72.65 14.14 -3.93
CA TYR A 242 71.39 14.57 -4.53
C TYR A 242 71.08 16.04 -4.23
N LEU A 243 71.69 16.94 -5.01
CA LEU A 243 71.55 18.39 -4.85
C LEU A 243 70.27 18.94 -5.50
N ASP A 244 69.87 20.16 -5.12
CA ASP A 244 68.71 20.87 -5.72
C ASP A 244 68.84 21.02 -7.25
N THR A 245 70.05 21.05 -7.78
CA THR A 245 70.34 21.07 -9.23
C THR A 245 69.95 19.78 -9.95
N HIS A 246 69.75 18.68 -9.22
CA HIS A 246 69.35 17.37 -9.75
C HIS A 246 67.83 17.14 -9.73
N LEU A 247 67.05 18.15 -9.29
CA LEU A 247 65.60 18.04 -9.27
C LEU A 247 65.01 17.94 -10.70
N PRO A 248 63.96 17.13 -10.90
CA PRO A 248 63.31 17.02 -12.19
C PRO A 248 62.74 18.35 -12.69
N HIS A 249 62.96 18.63 -13.98
CA HIS A 249 62.22 19.66 -14.68
C HIS A 249 60.81 19.18 -15.00
N PHE A 250 59.82 20.07 -14.93
CA PHE A 250 58.42 19.72 -15.16
C PHE A 250 57.74 20.68 -16.14
N ILE A 251 56.64 20.23 -16.74
CA ILE A 251 55.74 21.07 -17.53
C ILE A 251 54.44 21.17 -16.74
N TYR A 252 54.00 22.40 -16.46
CA TYR A 252 52.75 22.62 -15.75
C TYR A 252 51.56 22.62 -16.73
N GLY A 253 50.61 21.71 -16.53
CA GLY A 253 49.44 21.57 -17.41
C GLY A 253 49.84 21.41 -18.88
N ASN A 254 49.25 22.22 -19.75
CA ASN A 254 49.50 22.20 -21.20
C ASN A 254 50.54 23.25 -21.66
N ASN A 255 51.41 23.71 -20.76
CA ASN A 255 52.41 24.73 -21.09
C ASN A 255 53.47 24.18 -22.07
N LYS A 256 54.01 25.06 -22.93
CA LYS A 256 55.08 24.67 -23.86
C LYS A 256 56.49 24.72 -23.24
N LYS A 257 56.68 25.54 -22.21
CA LYS A 257 57.99 25.74 -21.57
C LYS A 257 58.16 24.80 -20.38
N LYS A 258 59.35 24.25 -20.23
CA LYS A 258 59.77 23.50 -19.04
C LYS A 258 60.10 24.48 -17.91
N SER A 259 59.68 24.12 -16.69
CA SER A 259 60.07 24.76 -15.45
C SER A 259 61.15 23.94 -14.77
N THR A 260 62.11 24.61 -14.15
CA THR A 260 63.25 24.00 -13.44
C THR A 260 63.12 24.11 -11.91
N ASP A 261 62.13 24.84 -11.41
CA ASP A 261 61.99 25.16 -9.99
C ASP A 261 60.90 24.29 -9.33
N LEU A 262 61.20 22.99 -9.20
CA LEU A 262 60.29 22.04 -8.57
C LEU A 262 60.10 22.33 -7.08
N LYS A 263 61.16 22.80 -6.40
CA LYS A 263 61.13 23.16 -4.97
C LYS A 263 60.08 24.23 -4.67
N LYS A 264 60.12 25.35 -5.39
CA LYS A 264 59.13 26.42 -5.23
C LYS A 264 57.71 25.95 -5.58
N PHE A 265 57.60 25.07 -6.58
CA PHE A 265 56.31 24.48 -6.93
C PHE A 265 55.73 23.67 -5.77
N LEU A 266 56.51 22.76 -5.18
CA LEU A 266 56.08 21.93 -4.06
C LEU A 266 55.78 22.75 -2.80
N ALA A 267 56.63 23.74 -2.47
CA ALA A 267 56.42 24.61 -1.30
C ALA A 267 55.04 25.30 -1.31
N ARG A 268 54.55 25.70 -2.50
CA ARG A 268 53.21 26.30 -2.65
C ARG A 268 52.08 25.37 -2.19
N TYR A 269 52.25 24.06 -2.33
CA TYR A 269 51.22 23.08 -1.94
C TYR A 269 51.43 22.57 -0.51
N ILE A 270 52.68 22.37 -0.08
CA ILE A 270 52.99 21.79 1.23
C ILE A 270 52.93 22.85 2.34
N GLU A 271 53.44 24.06 2.11
CA GLU A 271 53.53 25.09 3.15
C GLU A 271 52.37 26.08 3.13
N THR A 272 51.85 26.41 1.92
CA THR A 272 50.90 27.53 1.75
C THR A 272 49.44 27.09 1.67
N ARG A 273 49.14 25.83 1.35
CA ARG A 273 47.76 25.34 1.19
C ARG A 273 47.38 24.39 2.32
N SER A 274 46.17 24.54 2.85
CA SER A 274 45.60 23.69 3.91
C SER A 274 44.67 22.59 3.36
N GLN A 275 44.86 22.17 2.11
CA GLN A 275 44.00 21.18 1.45
C GLN A 275 44.73 19.85 1.30
N ASN A 276 44.00 18.75 1.42
CA ASN A 276 44.52 17.41 1.19
C ASN A 276 44.73 17.22 -0.33
N GLU A 277 46.00 17.19 -0.75
CA GLU A 277 46.41 17.07 -2.15
C GLU A 277 47.18 15.76 -2.33
N MET A 278 46.93 15.04 -3.44
CA MET A 278 47.61 13.78 -3.75
C MET A 278 48.66 13.99 -4.83
N LEU A 279 49.92 13.71 -4.53
CA LEU A 279 51.01 13.67 -5.51
C LEU A 279 51.25 12.24 -5.99
N LEU A 280 50.94 11.96 -7.26
CA LEU A 280 51.22 10.68 -7.90
C LEU A 280 52.52 10.76 -8.73
N ILE A 281 53.56 10.03 -8.31
CA ILE A 281 54.84 9.97 -9.01
C ILE A 281 54.94 8.66 -9.80
N LEU A 282 54.94 8.77 -11.14
CA LEU A 282 55.05 7.64 -12.06
C LEU A 282 56.37 7.69 -12.83
N GLY A 283 56.92 6.52 -13.16
CA GLY A 283 58.16 6.42 -13.93
C GLY A 283 58.74 5.01 -13.93
N GLN A 284 59.68 4.75 -14.84
CA GLN A 284 60.34 3.46 -14.99
C GLN A 284 61.08 3.04 -13.69
N PRO A 285 61.30 1.73 -13.46
CA PRO A 285 62.15 1.25 -12.37
C PRO A 285 63.55 1.91 -12.42
N GLY A 286 64.13 2.25 -11.27
CA GLY A 286 65.45 2.85 -11.18
C GLY A 286 65.56 4.35 -11.50
N ILE A 287 64.49 5.02 -11.96
CA ILE A 287 64.53 6.44 -12.36
C ILE A 287 64.67 7.45 -11.19
N GLY A 288 64.81 6.98 -9.94
CA GLY A 288 64.96 7.86 -8.77
C GLY A 288 63.66 8.36 -8.13
N LYS A 289 62.51 7.67 -8.33
CA LYS A 289 61.23 8.05 -7.69
C LYS A 289 61.33 8.11 -6.16
N SER A 290 61.90 7.06 -5.56
CA SER A 290 62.11 6.98 -4.10
C SER A 290 63.06 8.06 -3.61
N THR A 291 64.12 8.36 -4.37
CA THR A 291 65.06 9.43 -4.07
C THR A 291 64.39 10.80 -4.06
N LEU A 292 63.48 11.06 -5.01
CA LEU A 292 62.69 12.28 -5.03
C LEU A 292 61.78 12.38 -3.79
N ILE A 293 61.11 11.29 -3.40
CA ILE A 293 60.28 11.26 -2.18
C ILE A 293 61.14 11.55 -0.94
N THR A 294 62.30 10.91 -0.81
CA THR A 294 63.26 11.18 0.27
C THR A 294 63.69 12.65 0.30
N TRP A 295 64.01 13.24 -0.86
CA TRP A 295 64.36 14.64 -0.94
C TRP A 295 63.19 15.53 -0.47
N ILE A 296 61.95 15.24 -0.87
CA ILE A 296 60.76 15.98 -0.43
C ILE A 296 60.60 15.90 1.09
N THR A 297 60.63 14.70 1.67
CA THR A 297 60.46 14.53 3.12
C THR A 297 61.55 15.20 3.93
N ALA A 298 62.80 15.22 3.42
CA ALA A 298 63.91 15.88 4.08
C ALA A 298 63.86 17.41 3.97
N HIS A 299 63.43 17.94 2.82
CA HIS A 299 63.40 19.39 2.57
C HIS A 299 62.19 20.09 3.19
N PHE A 300 61.10 19.35 3.41
CA PHE A 300 59.90 19.84 4.10
C PHE A 300 59.74 19.18 5.48
N ILE A 301 60.85 19.01 6.20
CA ILE A 301 60.89 18.28 7.47
C ILE A 301 59.95 18.87 8.54
N GLU A 302 59.77 20.20 8.55
CA GLU A 302 58.85 20.88 9.48
C GLU A 302 57.37 20.52 9.25
N LYS A 303 57.06 19.90 8.10
CA LYS A 303 55.72 19.45 7.68
C LYS A 303 55.65 17.95 7.46
N VAL A 304 56.64 17.20 7.97
CA VAL A 304 56.76 15.78 7.69
C VAL A 304 55.62 14.94 8.25
N ASP A 305 55.07 15.33 9.40
CA ASP A 305 53.89 14.68 10.00
C ASP A 305 52.62 14.86 9.16
N ASP A 306 52.59 15.90 8.31
CA ASP A 306 51.51 16.18 7.37
C ASP A 306 51.70 15.47 6.01
N ILE A 307 52.86 14.81 5.79
CA ILE A 307 53.17 14.08 4.56
C ILE A 307 52.97 12.57 4.80
N LEU A 308 52.04 11.97 4.07
CA LEU A 308 51.76 10.53 4.11
C LEU A 308 52.29 9.85 2.85
N VAL A 309 53.24 8.92 3.01
CA VAL A 309 53.83 8.18 1.89
C VAL A 309 53.30 6.75 1.85
N TYR A 310 52.63 6.41 0.74
CA TYR A 310 52.10 5.08 0.48
C TYR A 310 52.71 4.45 -0.77
N ARG A 311 53.10 3.18 -0.67
CA ARG A 311 53.50 2.35 -1.82
C ARG A 311 52.29 1.57 -2.33
N PHE A 312 52.01 1.69 -3.63
CA PHE A 312 50.87 1.01 -4.28
C PHE A 312 51.25 -0.26 -5.06
N ALA A 313 52.53 -0.65 -5.02
CA ALA A 313 52.96 -1.94 -5.58
C ALA A 313 52.85 -3.03 -4.50
N SER A 314 52.43 -4.24 -4.91
CA SER A 314 52.63 -5.45 -4.12
C SER A 314 54.14 -5.68 -3.96
N ASP A 315 54.58 -5.95 -2.74
CA ASP A 315 55.92 -6.54 -2.54
C ASP A 315 56.01 -7.92 -3.22
#